data_AF-A0A6J8C210-F1
#
_entry.id   AF-A0A6J8C210-F1
#
_cell.length_a   1.000
_cell.length_b   1.000
_cell.length_c   1.000
_cell.angle_alpha   90.00
_cell.angle_beta   90.00
_cell.angle_gamma   90.00
#
_symmetry.space_group_name_H-M   'P 1'
#
loop_
_entity.id
_entity.type
_entity.pdbx_description
1 polymer ?
#
loop_
_entity_poly.entity_id
_entity_poly.type
_entity_poly.pdbx_seq_one_letter_code
_entity_poly.pdbx_strand_id
1 'polypeptide(L)'
;MLEQTQRYFVRFIIVLDKRSPTDSCTSTVGLWSIQGLVDKFQLLFLGHVGRLFRAKSNTTHKLLFNLRLSQLLLGESDKRSITYDLIKSLIIYDMHSFLESYMDDLYIPDKKNWSKIVSQSIEIREENIWKSPIQCRPELCRYCEFKTDYLFTDFLRLAVVYPHLNDKLLVIRKLGLIAIKDCQCSLCGCHSTDVVQHLILYCEKFGYKK
;
A
#
# COMPACT_ATOMS: atom_id res chain seq x y z
N MET A 1 -4.34 16.99 4.44
CA MET A 1 -5.60 16.58 5.10
C MET A 1 -5.89 15.09 4.88
N LEU A 2 -6.03 14.61 3.65
CA LEU A 2 -6.40 13.20 3.39
C LEU A 2 -5.40 12.17 3.97
N GLU A 3 -4.09 12.40 3.83
CA GLU A 3 -3.11 11.47 4.43
C GLU A 3 -3.19 11.46 5.96
N GLN A 4 -3.45 12.61 6.59
CA GLN A 4 -3.62 12.67 8.04
C GLN A 4 -4.84 11.87 8.49
N THR A 5 -5.94 11.96 7.75
CA THR A 5 -7.14 11.16 7.97
C THR A 5 -6.86 9.66 7.78
N GLN A 6 -6.18 9.27 6.69
CA GLN A 6 -5.76 7.88 6.47
C GLN A 6 -4.91 7.36 7.63
N ARG A 7 -3.92 8.15 8.09
CA ARG A 7 -3.04 7.80 9.22
C ARG A 7 -3.82 7.64 10.53
N TYR A 8 -4.79 8.51 10.78
CA TYR A 8 -5.66 8.42 11.96
C TYR A 8 -6.45 7.12 11.97
N PHE A 9 -7.10 6.77 10.85
CA PHE A 9 -7.87 5.53 10.74
C PHE A 9 -6.98 4.29 10.79
N VAL A 10 -5.81 4.34 10.15
CA VAL A 10 -4.82 3.27 10.19
C VAL A 10 -4.45 2.94 11.63
N ARG A 11 -4.11 3.93 12.46
CA ARG A 11 -3.81 3.73 13.90
C ARG A 11 -4.97 3.11 14.67
N PHE A 12 -6.19 3.53 14.37
CA PHE A 12 -7.39 2.98 14.99
C PHE A 12 -7.62 1.51 14.61
N ILE A 13 -7.46 1.17 13.32
CA ILE A 13 -7.62 -0.20 12.80
C ILE A 13 -6.56 -1.13 13.40
N ILE A 14 -5.33 -0.63 13.54
CA ILE A 14 -4.22 -1.44 14.04
C ILE A 14 -4.09 -1.42 15.57
N VAL A 15 -4.89 -0.57 16.23
CA VAL A 15 -4.91 -0.36 17.68
C VAL A 15 -3.49 -0.04 18.20
N LEU A 16 -2.77 0.80 17.45
CA LEU A 16 -1.50 1.36 17.92
C LEU A 16 -1.77 2.62 18.77
N ASP A 17 -0.83 2.95 19.65
CA ASP A 17 -0.90 4.16 20.47
C ASP A 17 -1.03 5.41 19.57
N LYS A 18 -1.75 6.43 20.05
CA LYS A 18 -1.83 7.74 19.38
C LYS A 18 -0.44 8.36 19.16
N ARG A 19 0.57 7.98 19.95
CA ARG A 19 1.96 8.42 19.87
C ARG A 19 2.83 7.54 18.95
N SER A 20 2.32 6.42 18.44
CA SER A 20 3.11 5.54 17.58
C SER A 20 3.59 6.25 16.31
N PRO A 21 4.83 6.01 15.86
CA PRO A 21 5.34 6.60 14.63
C PRO A 21 4.43 6.29 13.44
N THR A 22 4.12 7.34 12.67
CA THR A 22 3.23 7.26 11.50
C THR A 22 3.67 6.19 10.50
N ASP A 23 4.98 6.13 10.26
CA ASP A 23 5.57 5.26 9.25
C ASP A 23 5.34 3.79 9.61
N SER A 24 5.54 3.40 10.87
CA SER A 24 5.22 2.05 11.36
C SER A 24 3.73 1.70 11.19
N CYS A 25 2.85 2.69 11.37
CA CYS A 25 1.41 2.49 11.28
C CYS A 25 0.99 2.19 9.83
N THR A 26 1.44 2.99 8.86
CA THR A 26 1.12 2.83 7.43
C THR A 26 1.72 1.53 6.88
N SER A 27 2.96 1.20 7.24
CA SER A 27 3.57 -0.08 6.83
C SER A 27 2.84 -1.28 7.42
N THR A 28 2.27 -1.18 8.62
CA THR A 28 1.47 -2.27 9.22
C THR A 28 0.26 -2.61 8.35
N VAL A 29 -0.42 -1.59 7.82
CA VAL A 29 -1.65 -1.80 7.03
C VAL A 29 -1.34 -2.20 5.58
N GLY A 30 -0.12 -1.96 5.10
CA GLY A 30 0.24 -2.22 3.71
C GLY A 30 -0.49 -1.27 2.75
N LEU A 31 -0.85 -0.07 3.21
CA LEU A 31 -1.41 0.97 2.35
C LEU A 31 -0.29 1.80 1.77
N TRP A 32 -0.37 2.05 0.46
CA TRP A 32 0.44 3.08 -0.18
C TRP A 32 0.04 4.47 0.34
N SER A 33 1.00 5.39 0.24
CA SER A 33 0.71 6.81 0.35
C SER A 33 -0.36 7.25 -0.66
N ILE A 34 -1.02 8.37 -0.39
CA ILE A 34 -1.98 8.93 -1.35
C ILE A 34 -1.26 9.31 -2.65
N GLN A 35 -0.02 9.81 -2.54
CA GLN A 35 0.81 10.09 -3.69
C GLN A 35 1.07 8.81 -4.51
N GLY A 36 1.43 7.70 -3.86
CA GLY A 36 1.61 6.41 -4.54
C GLY A 36 0.35 5.92 -5.26
N LEU A 37 -0.84 6.19 -4.71
CA LEU A 37 -2.10 5.91 -5.41
C LEU A 37 -2.33 6.82 -6.62
N VAL A 38 -2.05 8.12 -6.50
CA VAL A 38 -2.15 9.07 -7.62
C VAL A 38 -1.19 8.66 -8.73
N ASP A 39 0.05 8.37 -8.39
CA ASP A 39 1.08 7.95 -9.34
C ASP A 39 0.71 6.62 -10.01
N LYS A 40 0.10 5.68 -9.27
CA LYS A 40 -0.45 4.45 -9.86
C LYS A 40 -1.44 4.76 -10.97
N PHE A 41 -2.40 5.64 -10.71
CA PHE A 41 -3.41 5.98 -11.72
C PHE A 41 -2.79 6.68 -12.93
N GLN A 42 -1.81 7.56 -12.70
CA GLN A 42 -1.04 8.22 -13.75
C GLN A 42 -0.28 7.20 -14.63
N LEU A 43 0.45 6.27 -14.02
CA LEU A 43 1.20 5.23 -14.74
C LEU A 43 0.26 4.26 -15.47
N LEU A 44 -0.86 3.86 -14.87
CA LEU A 44 -1.87 3.04 -15.53
C LEU A 44 -2.49 3.75 -16.74
N PHE A 45 -2.74 5.06 -16.62
CA PHE A 45 -3.20 5.90 -17.71
C PHE A 45 -2.16 5.95 -18.84
N LEU A 46 -0.87 6.14 -18.53
CA LEU A 46 0.20 6.13 -19.51
C LEU A 46 0.23 4.82 -20.32
N GLY A 47 0.16 3.67 -19.64
CA GLY A 47 0.11 2.38 -20.33
C GLY A 47 -1.14 2.21 -21.20
N HIS A 48 -2.28 2.80 -20.81
CA HIS A 48 -3.48 2.83 -21.65
C HIS A 48 -3.28 3.70 -22.90
N VAL A 49 -2.79 4.92 -22.72
CA VAL A 49 -2.51 5.88 -23.79
C VAL A 49 -1.55 5.29 -24.81
N GLY A 50 -0.43 4.74 -24.37
CA GLY A 50 0.53 4.21 -25.32
C GLY A 50 0.06 2.93 -26.03
N ARG A 51 -0.81 2.10 -25.40
CA ARG A 51 -1.50 1.02 -26.12
C ARG A 51 -2.45 1.54 -27.20
N LEU A 52 -3.15 2.66 -26.95
CA LEU A 52 -3.94 3.32 -28.00
C LEU A 52 -3.05 3.81 -29.13
N PHE A 53 -1.85 4.28 -28.83
CA PHE A 53 -0.90 4.78 -29.83
C PHE A 53 -0.21 3.67 -30.64
N ARG A 54 -0.21 2.43 -30.15
CA ARG A 54 0.20 1.27 -30.95
C ARG A 54 -0.77 0.97 -32.09
N ALA A 55 -2.04 1.36 -31.98
CA ALA A 55 -2.98 1.20 -33.08
C ALA A 55 -2.48 1.96 -34.32
N LYS A 56 -2.60 1.35 -35.51
CA LYS A 56 -2.11 1.93 -36.78
C LYS A 56 -2.72 3.29 -37.14
N SER A 57 -3.78 3.71 -36.44
CA SER A 57 -4.37 5.03 -36.60
C SER A 57 -3.43 6.13 -36.09
N ASN A 58 -2.90 6.93 -37.01
CA ASN A 58 -2.27 8.21 -36.67
C ASN A 58 -3.34 9.19 -36.18
N THR A 59 -3.59 9.16 -34.87
CA THR A 59 -4.48 10.12 -34.23
C THR A 59 -3.72 11.39 -33.89
N THR A 60 -4.38 12.55 -33.95
CA THR A 60 -3.81 13.84 -33.51
C THR A 60 -3.28 13.77 -32.07
N HIS A 61 -3.93 12.99 -31.21
CA HIS A 61 -3.50 12.76 -29.84
C HIS A 61 -2.12 12.07 -29.74
N LYS A 62 -1.85 11.08 -30.61
CA LYS A 62 -0.54 10.41 -30.68
C LYS A 62 0.56 11.38 -31.10
N LEU A 63 0.32 12.18 -32.13
CA LEU A 63 1.27 13.19 -32.61
C LEU A 63 1.54 14.24 -31.54
N LEU A 64 0.51 14.75 -30.88
CA LEU A 64 0.65 15.72 -29.81
C LEU A 64 1.43 15.15 -28.63
N PHE A 65 1.13 13.92 -28.22
CA PHE A 65 1.87 13.27 -27.13
C PHE A 65 3.34 13.07 -27.48
N ASN A 66 3.65 12.53 -28.66
CA ASN A 66 5.04 12.35 -29.11
C ASN A 66 5.77 13.69 -29.22
N LEU A 67 5.13 14.74 -29.74
CA LEU A 67 5.70 16.09 -29.80
C LEU A 67 6.02 16.62 -28.39
N ARG A 68 5.09 16.49 -27.44
CA ARG A 68 5.31 16.90 -26.04
C ARG A 68 6.41 16.08 -25.37
N LEU A 69 6.49 14.79 -25.67
CA LEU A 69 7.55 13.93 -25.17
C LEU A 69 8.91 14.36 -25.72
N SER A 70 9.02 14.62 -27.04
CA SER A 70 10.26 15.13 -27.64
C SER A 70 10.67 16.48 -27.04
N GLN A 71 9.73 17.41 -26.86
CA GLN A 71 10.00 18.69 -26.18
C GLN A 71 10.55 18.49 -24.76
N LEU A 72 10.02 17.51 -24.03
CA LEU A 72 10.48 17.18 -22.69
C LEU A 72 11.90 16.58 -22.69
N LEU A 73 12.20 15.69 -23.62
CA LEU A 73 13.54 15.11 -23.78
C LEU A 73 14.58 16.17 -24.18
N LEU A 74 14.16 17.23 -24.89
CA LEU A 74 15.01 18.38 -25.24
C LEU A 74 15.12 19.43 -24.12
N GLY A 75 14.43 19.24 -22.99
CA GLY A 75 14.44 20.19 -21.87
C GLY A 75 13.57 21.43 -22.06
N GLU A 76 12.71 21.46 -23.09
CA GLU A 76 11.85 22.60 -23.45
C GLU A 76 10.42 22.47 -22.88
N SER A 77 10.14 21.44 -22.09
CA SER A 77 8.78 21.17 -21.62
C SER A 77 8.29 22.12 -20.53
N ASP A 78 7.00 22.46 -20.60
CA ASP A 78 6.26 23.02 -19.48
C ASP A 78 6.13 22.00 -18.33
N LYS A 79 6.66 22.37 -17.16
CA LYS A 79 6.57 21.60 -15.91
C LYS A 79 5.14 21.42 -15.41
N ARG A 80 4.16 22.16 -15.96
CA ARG A 80 2.73 22.03 -15.65
C ARG A 80 2.01 21.06 -16.58
N SER A 81 2.69 20.51 -17.58
CA SER A 81 2.07 19.59 -18.53
C SER A 81 1.83 18.20 -17.92
N ILE A 82 0.72 17.58 -18.29
CA ILE A 82 0.40 16.20 -17.87
C ILE A 82 1.51 15.23 -18.32
N THR A 83 2.08 15.43 -19.51
CA THR A 83 3.22 14.63 -20.00
C THR A 83 4.40 14.71 -19.05
N TYR A 84 4.71 15.90 -18.51
CA TYR A 84 5.76 16.06 -17.52
C TYR A 84 5.50 15.25 -16.25
N ASP A 85 4.29 15.28 -15.72
CA ASP A 85 3.93 14.50 -14.53
C ASP A 85 4.00 12.98 -14.76
N LEU A 86 3.59 12.51 -15.95
CA LEU A 86 3.69 11.09 -16.32
C LEU A 86 5.15 10.62 -16.40
N ILE A 87 6.02 11.41 -17.02
CA ILE A 87 7.44 11.07 -17.17
C ILE A 87 8.16 11.19 -15.82
N LYS A 88 7.84 12.21 -15.02
CA LYS A 88 8.33 12.34 -13.66
C LYS A 88 7.98 11.11 -12.82
N SER A 89 6.75 10.62 -12.93
CA SER A 89 6.33 9.37 -12.28
C SER A 89 7.17 8.19 -12.75
N LEU A 90 7.36 8.00 -14.06
CA LEU A 90 8.23 6.92 -14.56
C LEU A 90 9.64 6.98 -13.95
N ILE A 91 10.23 8.17 -13.84
CA ILE A 91 11.57 8.34 -13.26
C ILE A 91 11.56 8.02 -11.76
N ILE A 92 10.56 8.50 -11.01
CA ILE A 92 10.45 8.26 -9.54
C ILE A 92 10.41 6.76 -9.21
N TYR A 93 9.77 5.96 -10.05
CA TYR A 93 9.60 4.52 -9.86
C TYR A 93 10.61 3.67 -10.65
N ASP A 94 11.67 4.28 -11.18
CA ASP A 94 12.72 3.63 -11.96
C ASP A 94 12.18 2.82 -13.17
N MET A 95 11.17 3.38 -13.83
CA MET A 95 10.50 2.81 -14.98
C MET A 95 10.91 3.51 -16.29
N HIS A 96 12.04 4.21 -16.30
CA HIS A 96 12.50 5.02 -17.44
C HIS A 96 12.86 4.15 -18.67
N SER A 97 13.30 2.91 -18.47
CA SER A 97 13.57 1.94 -19.55
C SER A 97 12.35 1.65 -20.43
N PHE A 98 11.13 1.79 -19.89
CA PHE A 98 9.91 1.70 -20.71
C PHE A 98 9.74 2.87 -21.66
N LEU A 99 10.29 4.04 -21.33
CA LEU A 99 10.30 5.17 -22.23
C LEU A 99 11.23 4.91 -23.42
N GLU A 100 12.42 4.37 -23.15
CA GLU A 100 13.39 3.98 -24.19
C GLU A 100 12.77 2.92 -25.12
N SER A 101 12.22 1.85 -24.56
CA SER A 101 11.52 0.81 -25.33
C SER A 101 10.33 1.34 -26.15
N TYR A 102 9.64 2.36 -25.63
CA TYR A 102 8.56 3.01 -26.36
C TYR A 102 9.08 3.88 -27.51
N MET A 103 10.20 4.59 -27.32
CA MET A 103 10.80 5.43 -28.35
C MET A 103 11.39 4.59 -29.49
N ASP A 104 11.99 3.45 -29.17
CA ASP A 104 12.65 2.58 -30.14
C ASP A 104 11.64 1.70 -30.90
N ASP A 105 10.79 0.97 -30.17
CA ASP A 105 9.95 -0.09 -30.75
C ASP A 105 8.44 0.19 -30.65
N LEU A 106 8.03 1.35 -30.11
CA LEU A 106 6.64 1.61 -29.70
C LEU A 106 6.09 0.49 -28.80
N TYR A 107 6.97 -0.17 -28.04
CA TYR A 107 6.63 -1.32 -27.22
C TYR A 107 6.02 -0.89 -25.90
N ILE A 108 4.84 -1.44 -25.59
CA ILE A 108 4.19 -1.29 -24.28
C ILE A 108 3.62 -2.65 -23.86
N PRO A 109 3.85 -3.07 -22.59
CA PRO A 109 3.27 -4.29 -22.07
C PRO A 109 1.74 -4.33 -22.17
N ASP A 110 1.18 -5.54 -22.25
CA ASP A 110 -0.27 -5.70 -22.17
C ASP A 110 -0.83 -5.16 -20.85
N LYS A 111 -2.16 -4.95 -20.81
CA LYS A 111 -2.83 -4.31 -19.67
C LYS A 111 -2.56 -5.03 -18.34
N LYS A 112 -2.53 -6.36 -18.34
CA LYS A 112 -2.36 -7.17 -17.11
C LYS A 112 -0.94 -7.07 -16.61
N ASN A 113 0.03 -7.25 -17.51
CA ASN A 113 1.45 -7.14 -17.18
C ASN A 113 1.84 -5.72 -16.77
N TRP A 114 1.34 -4.70 -17.48
CA TRP A 114 1.56 -3.30 -17.09
C TRP A 114 1.04 -2.99 -15.70
N SER A 115 -0.20 -3.40 -15.40
CA SER A 115 -0.77 -3.18 -14.07
C SER A 115 0.00 -3.87 -12.95
N LYS A 116 0.58 -5.06 -13.24
CA LYS A 116 1.43 -5.79 -12.30
C LYS A 116 2.74 -5.03 -12.07
N ILE A 117 3.44 -4.65 -13.14
CA ILE A 117 4.70 -3.89 -13.09
C ILE A 117 4.50 -2.60 -12.28
N VAL A 118 3.49 -1.79 -12.63
CA VAL A 118 3.19 -0.53 -11.93
C VAL A 118 2.95 -0.77 -10.44
N SER A 119 2.17 -1.79 -10.07
CA SER A 119 1.90 -2.08 -8.65
C SER A 119 3.16 -2.51 -7.91
N GLN A 120 4.00 -3.33 -8.53
CA GLN A 120 5.28 -3.78 -7.95
C GLN A 120 6.28 -2.64 -7.80
N SER A 121 6.43 -1.79 -8.81
CA SER A 121 7.36 -0.64 -8.74
C SER A 121 6.96 0.34 -7.63
N ILE A 122 5.66 0.60 -7.47
CA ILE A 122 5.15 1.46 -6.39
C ILE A 122 5.37 0.82 -5.02
N GLU A 123 5.07 -0.47 -4.90
CA GLU A 123 5.30 -1.25 -3.67
C GLU A 123 6.77 -1.21 -3.24
N ILE A 124 7.71 -1.49 -4.15
CA ILE A 124 9.15 -1.43 -3.89
C ILE A 124 9.57 -0.02 -3.45
N ARG A 125 9.06 1.03 -4.11
CA ARG A 125 9.41 2.41 -3.78
C ARG A 125 8.89 2.82 -2.40
N GLU A 126 7.63 2.51 -2.10
CA GLU A 126 7.02 2.79 -0.79
C GLU A 126 7.73 2.02 0.32
N GLU A 127 8.10 0.76 0.08
CA GLU A 127 8.89 -0.04 1.00
C GLU A 127 10.26 0.59 1.26
N ASN A 128 10.95 1.06 0.22
CA ASN A 128 12.24 1.74 0.36
C ASN A 128 12.13 3.07 1.10
N ILE A 129 11.11 3.88 0.81
CA ILE A 129 10.84 5.13 1.54
C ILE A 129 10.63 4.83 3.02
N TRP A 130 9.85 3.79 3.33
CA TRP A 130 9.60 3.38 4.70
C TRP A 130 10.84 2.79 5.38
N LYS A 131 11.70 2.09 4.64
CA LYS A 131 12.93 1.51 5.18
C LYS A 131 14.01 2.56 5.46
N SER A 132 14.05 3.63 4.68
CA SER A 132 15.07 4.69 4.78
C SER A 132 15.27 5.29 6.19
N PRO A 133 14.23 5.55 7.01
CA PRO A 133 14.39 6.17 8.32
C PRO A 133 14.72 5.15 9.41
N ILE A 134 14.58 3.83 9.16
CA ILE A 134 14.85 2.78 10.15
C ILE A 134 16.27 2.91 10.67
N GLN A 135 17.24 3.08 9.76
CA GLN A 135 18.65 3.17 10.10
C GLN A 135 18.99 4.38 11.00
N CYS A 136 18.12 5.38 11.03
CA CYS A 136 18.34 6.63 11.76
C CYS A 136 17.42 6.78 12.99
N ARG A 137 16.50 5.85 13.24
CA ARG A 137 15.52 5.93 14.34
C ARG A 137 15.50 4.64 15.15
N PRO A 138 16.07 4.64 16.38
CA PRO A 138 16.15 3.45 17.24
C PRO A 138 14.79 2.76 17.50
N GLU A 139 13.71 3.54 17.61
CA GLU A 139 12.35 3.03 17.80
C GLU A 139 11.82 2.27 16.58
N LEU A 140 12.26 2.64 15.38
CA LEU A 140 11.91 1.95 14.14
C LEU A 140 12.76 0.69 13.95
N CYS A 141 14.04 0.71 14.34
CA CYS A 141 14.91 -0.49 14.33
C CYS A 141 14.25 -1.64 15.10
N ARG A 142 13.83 -1.39 16.35
CA ARG A 142 13.15 -2.40 17.17
C ARG A 142 11.88 -2.91 16.52
N TYR A 143 11.09 -2.04 15.88
CA TYR A 143 9.89 -2.47 15.15
C TYR A 143 10.21 -3.40 13.97
N CYS A 144 11.35 -3.23 13.31
CA CYS A 144 11.77 -4.05 12.17
C CYS A 144 12.32 -5.42 12.57
N GLU A 145 12.89 -5.55 13.77
CA GLU A 145 13.32 -6.84 14.32
C GLU A 145 12.17 -7.84 14.47
N PHE A 146 10.96 -7.36 14.75
CA PHE A 146 9.78 -8.20 14.95
C PHE A 146 8.94 -8.42 13.68
N LYS A 147 9.19 -7.65 12.61
CA LYS A 147 8.35 -7.68 11.42
C LYS A 147 9.13 -8.22 10.23
N THR A 148 8.92 -9.50 9.94
CA THR A 148 9.58 -10.20 8.83
C THR A 148 8.98 -9.85 7.47
N ASP A 149 7.68 -9.55 7.41
CA ASP A 149 6.97 -9.20 6.17
C ASP A 149 6.38 -7.77 6.24
N TYR A 150 6.76 -6.94 5.29
CA TYR A 150 6.39 -5.51 5.24
C TYR A 150 5.04 -5.23 4.59
N LEU A 151 4.26 -6.27 4.31
CA LEU A 151 3.00 -6.19 3.60
C LEU A 151 1.82 -6.53 4.51
N PHE A 152 0.63 -6.06 4.08
CA PHE A 152 -0.70 -6.37 4.61
C PHE A 152 -0.66 -7.27 5.84
N THR A 153 -0.90 -6.75 7.05
CA THR A 153 -1.03 -7.65 8.22
C THR A 153 -1.93 -8.83 7.82
N ASP A 154 -1.57 -10.06 8.20
CA ASP A 154 -2.36 -11.25 7.88
C ASP A 154 -3.84 -11.05 8.21
N PHE A 155 -4.08 -10.25 9.23
CA PHE A 155 -5.38 -9.77 9.63
C PHE A 155 -6.18 -8.98 8.58
N LEU A 156 -5.55 -8.03 7.88
CA LEU A 156 -6.17 -7.29 6.77
C LEU A 156 -6.38 -8.20 5.56
N ARG A 157 -5.45 -9.12 5.30
CA ARG A 157 -5.65 -10.18 4.31
C ARG A 157 -6.88 -11.02 4.64
N LEU A 158 -7.00 -11.48 5.88
CA LEU A 158 -8.16 -12.21 6.38
C LEU A 158 -9.45 -11.38 6.30
N ALA A 159 -9.39 -10.07 6.57
CA ALA A 159 -10.54 -9.17 6.46
C ALA A 159 -11.03 -9.03 5.01
N VAL A 160 -10.12 -9.03 4.04
CA VAL A 160 -10.44 -8.99 2.60
C VAL A 160 -11.01 -10.33 2.13
N VAL A 161 -10.43 -11.46 2.57
CA VAL A 161 -10.88 -12.80 2.17
C VAL A 161 -12.20 -13.19 2.85
N TYR A 162 -12.40 -12.76 4.09
CA TYR A 162 -13.57 -13.10 4.92
C TYR A 162 -14.27 -11.86 5.48
N PRO A 163 -14.92 -11.04 4.61
CA PRO A 163 -15.51 -9.77 5.04
C PRO A 163 -16.63 -9.93 6.08
N HIS A 164 -17.34 -11.06 6.06
CA HIS A 164 -18.37 -11.40 7.06
C HIS A 164 -17.81 -11.70 8.46
N LEU A 165 -16.50 -11.85 8.59
CA LEU A 165 -15.81 -12.10 9.87
C LEU A 165 -15.11 -10.85 10.42
N ASN A 166 -15.23 -9.68 9.80
CA ASN A 166 -14.51 -8.47 10.19
C ASN A 166 -14.68 -8.11 11.67
N ASP A 167 -15.89 -8.20 12.21
CA ASP A 167 -16.15 -7.92 13.63
C ASP A 167 -15.42 -8.92 14.54
N LYS A 168 -15.41 -10.20 14.18
CA LYS A 168 -14.74 -11.26 14.94
C LYS A 168 -13.23 -11.11 14.86
N LEU A 169 -12.71 -10.83 13.67
CA LEU A 169 -11.30 -10.51 13.48
C LEU A 169 -10.95 -9.34 14.41
N LEU A 170 -11.64 -8.19 14.35
CA LEU A 170 -11.36 -7.01 15.18
C LEU A 170 -11.28 -7.35 16.68
N VAL A 171 -12.15 -8.24 17.15
CA VAL A 171 -12.10 -8.74 18.52
C VAL A 171 -10.85 -9.57 18.78
N ILE A 172 -10.51 -10.54 17.92
CA ILE A 172 -9.28 -11.35 18.03
C ILE A 172 -8.03 -10.47 18.12
N ARG A 173 -7.94 -9.42 17.29
CA ARG A 173 -6.81 -8.47 17.34
C ARG A 173 -6.79 -7.64 18.62
N LYS A 174 -7.93 -7.11 19.05
CA LYS A 174 -8.02 -6.37 20.32
C LYS A 174 -7.60 -7.24 21.50
N LEU A 175 -8.02 -8.50 21.48
CA LEU A 175 -7.66 -9.47 22.50
C LEU A 175 -6.17 -9.77 22.48
N GLY A 176 -5.56 -10.01 21.31
CA GLY A 176 -4.11 -10.28 21.19
C GLY A 176 -3.19 -9.12 21.61
N LEU A 177 -3.71 -7.89 21.74
CA LEU A 177 -2.96 -6.72 22.22
C LEU A 177 -3.02 -6.53 23.74
N ILE A 178 -3.93 -7.22 24.41
CA ILE A 178 -3.97 -7.25 25.87
C ILE A 178 -2.86 -8.22 26.29
N ALA A 179 -1.70 -7.66 26.65
CA ALA A 179 -0.56 -8.44 27.13
C ALA A 179 -1.02 -9.41 28.21
N ILE A 180 -0.80 -10.68 27.92
CA ILE A 180 -1.25 -11.83 28.70
C ILE A 180 -0.60 -11.79 30.07
N LYS A 181 -1.43 -11.67 31.12
CA LYS A 181 -1.11 -12.16 32.45
C LYS A 181 -2.02 -13.35 32.72
N ASP A 182 -1.60 -14.25 33.58
CA ASP A 182 -2.49 -15.26 34.17
C ASP A 182 -3.72 -14.54 34.71
N CYS A 183 -4.88 -14.76 34.09
CA CYS A 183 -6.10 -14.09 34.52
C CYS A 183 -7.33 -14.98 34.40
N GLN A 184 -8.26 -14.73 35.31
CA GLN A 184 -9.54 -15.41 35.37
C GLN A 184 -10.48 -14.77 34.34
N CYS A 185 -11.03 -15.57 33.44
CA CYS A 185 -12.02 -15.11 32.47
C CYS A 185 -13.24 -14.55 33.19
N SER A 186 -13.58 -13.29 32.92
CA SER A 186 -14.70 -12.59 33.58
C SER A 186 -16.09 -13.12 33.19
N LEU A 187 -16.19 -13.89 32.10
CA LEU A 187 -17.46 -14.44 31.61
C LEU A 187 -17.77 -15.80 32.25
N CYS A 188 -16.82 -16.73 32.21
CA CYS A 188 -17.01 -18.11 32.69
C CYS A 188 -16.33 -18.41 34.03
N GLY A 189 -15.42 -17.55 34.50
CA GLY A 189 -14.66 -17.77 35.73
C GLY A 189 -13.48 -18.74 35.60
N CYS A 190 -13.18 -19.27 34.41
CA CYS A 190 -12.04 -20.17 34.22
C CYS A 190 -10.72 -19.39 34.24
N HIS A 191 -9.72 -19.90 34.96
CA HIS A 191 -8.35 -19.41 34.86
C HIS A 191 -7.73 -19.87 33.53
N SER A 192 -7.12 -18.94 32.81
CA SER A 192 -6.34 -19.27 31.62
C SER A 192 -5.05 -18.47 31.61
N THR A 193 -3.97 -19.18 31.29
CA THR A 193 -2.67 -18.56 30.99
C THR A 193 -2.72 -17.76 29.71
N ASP A 194 -3.72 -17.98 28.86
CA ASP A 194 -4.04 -17.18 27.67
C ASP A 194 -5.56 -16.96 27.62
N VAL A 195 -6.02 -15.84 28.21
CA VAL A 195 -7.45 -15.50 28.24
C VAL A 195 -8.01 -15.24 26.84
N VAL A 196 -7.18 -14.86 25.87
CA VAL A 196 -7.59 -14.62 24.49
C VAL A 196 -7.92 -15.93 23.80
N GLN A 197 -6.99 -16.89 23.87
CA GLN A 197 -7.20 -18.23 23.36
C GLN A 197 -8.40 -18.88 24.03
N HIS A 198 -8.55 -18.72 25.35
CA HIS A 198 -9.72 -19.18 26.07
C HIS A 198 -11.01 -18.54 25.53
N LEU A 199 -11.10 -17.20 25.44
CA LEU A 199 -12.30 -16.52 24.96
C LEU A 199 -12.70 -16.98 23.55
N ILE A 200 -11.74 -17.15 22.64
CA ILE A 200 -12.03 -17.45 21.23
C ILE A 200 -12.32 -18.93 21.00
N LEU A 201 -11.56 -19.83 21.62
CA LEU A 201 -11.59 -21.27 21.30
C LEU A 201 -12.35 -22.10 22.35
N TYR A 202 -12.44 -21.64 23.59
CA TYR A 202 -12.84 -22.49 24.72
C TYR A 202 -13.92 -21.88 25.63
N CYS A 203 -14.22 -20.58 25.53
CA CYS A 203 -15.16 -19.92 26.42
C CYS A 203 -16.57 -20.08 25.88
N GLU A 204 -17.31 -21.01 26.47
CA GLU A 204 -18.70 -21.32 26.09
C GLU A 204 -19.66 -20.12 26.19
N LYS A 205 -19.30 -19.11 26.98
CA LYS A 205 -20.10 -17.88 27.17
C LYS A 205 -19.72 -16.76 26.20
N PHE A 206 -18.65 -16.91 25.42
CA PHE A 206 -18.21 -15.90 24.47
C PHE A 206 -19.02 -16.00 23.16
N GLY A 207 -19.66 -14.90 22.74
CA GLY A 207 -20.47 -14.85 21.52
C GLY A 207 -21.97 -15.12 21.69
N TYR A 208 -22.43 -15.52 22.89
CA TYR A 208 -23.86 -15.52 23.23
C TYR A 208 -24.30 -14.09 23.53
N LYS A 209 -24.91 -13.43 22.55
CA LYS A 209 -25.67 -12.20 22.81
C LYS A 209 -26.90 -12.59 23.65
N LYS A 210 -27.07 -11.96 24.81
CA LYS A 210 -28.40 -11.79 25.42
C LYS A 210 -29.19 -10.80 24.58
#